data_AF-A0AA43UED2-F1
#
_entry.id   AF-A0AA43UED2-F1
#
_cell.length_a   1.000
_cell.length_b   1.000
_cell.length_c   1.000
_cell.angle_alpha   90.00
_cell.angle_beta   90.00
_cell.angle_gamma   90.00
#
_symmetry.space_group_name_H-M   'P 1'
#
loop_
_entity.id
_entity.type
_entity.pdbx_description
1 polymer ?
#
loop_
_entity_poly.entity_id
_entity_poly.type
_entity_poly.pdbx_seq_one_letter_code
_entity_poly.pdbx_strand_id
1 'polypeptide(L)'
;MELIKMNRNMKIALAIVVVVAMVIAAVAIVTNDNDEKGDTYRIAVVRHNFEPLFIADELGYFNDAGVNVKLVQASSGNDAMTSLAAGHVDLAGFGSDPFFGMIDKYGGDYKYIGRWMMDEGLKGAAALDCPYSFNGDEKGL
;
A
#
# COMPACT_ATOMS: atom_id res chain seq x y z
N MET A 1 -30.76 -10.22 -45.60
CA MET A 1 -29.83 -9.24 -45.01
C MET A 1 -29.01 -8.69 -46.16
N GLU A 2 -29.44 -7.56 -46.74
CA GLU A 2 -28.69 -6.95 -47.85
C GLU A 2 -27.36 -6.41 -47.34
N LEU A 3 -26.26 -6.91 -47.90
CA LEU A 3 -24.93 -6.37 -47.68
C LEU A 3 -24.87 -5.00 -48.37
N ILE A 4 -24.88 -3.93 -47.58
CA ILE A 4 -24.66 -2.56 -48.07
C ILE A 4 -23.34 -2.55 -48.85
N LYS A 5 -23.43 -2.39 -50.17
CA LYS A 5 -22.26 -2.24 -51.05
C LYS A 5 -21.58 -0.92 -50.72
N MET A 6 -20.61 -0.98 -49.82
CA MET A 6 -19.95 0.19 -49.26
C MET A 6 -18.84 0.68 -50.21
N ASN A 7 -18.99 1.90 -50.72
CA ASN A 7 -17.98 2.55 -51.57
C ASN A 7 -16.68 2.77 -50.76
N ARG A 8 -15.53 2.82 -51.45
CA ARG A 8 -14.19 2.88 -50.81
C ARG A 8 -14.07 4.01 -49.77
N ASN A 9 -14.71 5.15 -50.02
CA ASN A 9 -14.72 6.31 -49.12
C ASN A 9 -15.58 6.09 -47.86
N MET A 10 -16.65 5.30 -47.96
CA MET A 10 -17.52 4.94 -46.83
C MET A 10 -16.84 3.94 -45.88
N LYS A 11 -15.98 3.06 -46.40
CA LYS A 11 -15.11 2.18 -45.60
C LYS A 11 -14.08 2.96 -44.80
N ILE A 12 -13.49 3.97 -45.42
CA ILE A 12 -12.51 4.86 -44.77
C ILE A 12 -13.19 5.67 -43.66
N ALA A 13 -14.38 6.23 -43.91
CA ALA A 13 -15.13 6.97 -42.90
C ALA A 13 -15.49 6.08 -41.69
N LEU A 14 -15.95 4.85 -41.94
CA LEU A 14 -16.28 3.90 -40.85
C LEU A 14 -15.04 3.51 -40.04
N ALA A 15 -13.90 3.29 -40.70
CA ALA A 15 -12.65 2.97 -40.02
C ALA A 15 -12.18 4.12 -39.11
N ILE A 16 -12.30 5.37 -39.57
CA ILE A 16 -11.95 6.55 -38.78
C ILE A 16 -12.82 6.65 -37.53
N VAL A 17 -14.14 6.45 -37.66
CA VAL A 17 -15.07 6.50 -36.52
C VAL A 17 -14.74 5.42 -35.48
N VAL A 18 -14.42 4.21 -35.92
CA VAL A 18 -14.04 3.11 -35.01
C VAL A 18 -12.72 3.42 -34.29
N VAL A 19 -11.73 3.98 -35.00
CA VAL A 19 -10.46 4.38 -34.38
C VAL A 19 -10.67 5.50 -33.36
N VAL A 20 -11.47 6.52 -33.68
CA VAL A 20 -11.76 7.63 -32.75
C VAL A 20 -12.50 7.13 -31.50
N ALA A 21 -13.47 6.22 -31.66
CA ALA A 21 -14.17 5.62 -30.52
C ALA A 21 -13.23 4.80 -29.61
N MET A 22 -12.25 4.08 -30.19
CA MET A 22 -11.24 3.35 -29.40
C MET A 22 -10.29 4.30 -28.65
N VAL A 23 -9.90 5.42 -29.25
CA VAL A 23 -9.06 6.42 -28.57
C VAL A 23 -9.82 7.07 -27.41
N ILE A 24 -11.09 7.40 -27.58
CA ILE A 24 -11.92 7.98 -26.51
C ILE A 24 -12.09 6.98 -25.35
N ALA A 25 -12.34 5.70 -25.65
CA ALA A 25 -12.44 4.67 -24.63
C ALA A 25 -11.11 4.46 -23.88
N ALA A 26 -9.98 4.48 -24.58
CA ALA A 26 -8.66 4.39 -23.96
C ALA A 26 -8.36 5.60 -23.04
N VAL A 27 -8.72 6.81 -23.47
CA VAL A 27 -8.55 8.02 -22.66
C VAL A 27 -9.47 8.01 -21.43
N ALA A 28 -10.70 7.52 -21.56
CA ALA A 28 -11.62 7.39 -20.43
C ALA A 28 -11.14 6.37 -19.37
N ILE A 29 -10.45 5.31 -19.80
CA ILE A 29 -9.82 4.35 -18.88
C ILE A 29 -8.62 4.99 -18.16
N VAL A 30 -7.80 5.78 -18.88
CA VAL A 30 -6.61 6.43 -18.32
C VAL A 30 -6.95 7.62 -17.39
N THR A 31 -8.08 8.29 -17.62
CA THR A 31 -8.49 9.47 -16.83
C THR A 31 -9.37 9.16 -15.62
N ASN A 32 -9.72 7.89 -15.41
CA ASN A 32 -10.48 7.46 -14.23
C ASN A 32 -9.61 7.23 -12.98
N ASP A 33 -8.29 7.34 -13.10
CA ASP A 33 -7.38 7.44 -11.95
C ASP A 33 -7.29 8.92 -11.49
N ASN A 34 -8.43 9.48 -11.09
CA ASN A 34 -8.46 10.69 -10.26
C ASN A 34 -8.39 10.30 -8.78
N ASP A 35 -7.39 9.49 -8.42
CA ASP A 35 -6.99 9.33 -7.03
C ASP A 35 -5.67 10.10 -6.86
N GLU A 36 -5.77 11.38 -6.52
CA GLU A 36 -4.70 12.11 -5.82
C GLU A 36 -4.55 11.55 -4.37
N LYS A 37 -4.60 10.23 -4.20
CA LYS A 37 -4.25 9.57 -2.96
C LYS A 37 -2.73 9.53 -2.91
N GLY A 38 -2.15 10.18 -1.90
CA GLY A 38 -0.71 10.21 -1.69
C GLY A 38 -0.04 8.84 -1.68
N ASP A 39 1.29 8.84 -1.54
CA ASP A 39 2.12 7.64 -1.57
C ASP A 39 1.52 6.46 -0.80
N THR A 40 1.50 5.27 -1.43
CA THR A 40 1.00 4.05 -0.80
C THR A 40 2.00 3.53 0.23
N TYR A 41 1.61 3.47 1.50
CA TYR A 41 2.43 2.92 2.57
C TYR A 41 2.29 1.40 2.64
N ARG A 42 3.39 0.67 2.46
CA ARG A 42 3.45 -0.79 2.55
C ARG A 42 3.82 -1.19 3.96
N ILE A 43 3.01 -2.03 4.59
CA ILE A 43 3.19 -2.45 5.98
C ILE A 43 3.32 -3.97 6.06
N ALA A 44 4.49 -4.49 6.43
CA ALA A 44 4.68 -5.92 6.66
C ALA A 44 4.23 -6.33 8.06
N VAL A 45 3.22 -7.21 8.15
CA VAL A 45 2.71 -7.71 9.43
C VAL A 45 2.32 -9.18 9.36
N VAL A 46 2.43 -9.85 10.51
CA VAL A 46 1.94 -11.22 10.68
C VAL A 46 0.47 -11.15 11.09
N ARG A 47 -0.44 -11.55 10.20
CA ARG A 47 -1.89 -11.44 10.40
C ARG A 47 -2.42 -11.85 11.76
N HIS A 48 -1.99 -12.99 12.32
CA HIS A 48 -2.51 -13.46 13.61
C HIS A 48 -2.09 -12.62 14.84
N ASN A 49 -1.25 -11.60 14.62
CA ASN A 49 -0.83 -10.65 15.66
C ASN A 49 -1.33 -9.23 15.40
N PHE A 50 -1.91 -8.99 14.21
CA PHE A 50 -2.24 -7.68 13.67
C PHE A 50 -3.57 -7.72 12.91
N GLU A 51 -4.48 -8.63 13.26
CA GLU A 51 -5.82 -8.76 12.67
C GLU A 51 -6.58 -7.44 12.62
N PRO A 52 -6.53 -6.56 13.65
CA PRO A 52 -7.21 -5.28 13.59
C PRO A 52 -6.80 -4.42 12.39
N LEU A 53 -5.56 -4.54 11.89
CA LEU A 53 -5.13 -3.83 10.69
C LEU A 53 -5.82 -4.33 9.43
N PHE A 54 -5.96 -5.65 9.30
CA PHE A 54 -6.66 -6.25 8.16
C PHE A 54 -8.15 -5.94 8.20
N ILE A 55 -8.75 -5.91 9.40
CA ILE A 55 -10.15 -5.49 9.58
C ILE A 55 -10.30 -4.00 9.22
N ALA A 56 -9.40 -3.14 9.67
CA ALA A 56 -9.44 -1.71 9.36
C ALA A 56 -9.29 -1.43 7.85
N ASP A 57 -8.44 -2.20 7.16
CA ASP A 57 -8.28 -2.15 5.70
C ASP A 57 -9.56 -2.59 4.98
N GLU A 58 -10.14 -3.73 5.39
CA GLU A 58 -11.39 -4.25 4.81
C GLU A 58 -12.59 -3.33 5.06
N LEU A 59 -12.63 -2.67 6.22
CA LEU A 59 -13.66 -1.69 6.56
C LEU A 59 -13.40 -0.29 5.97
N GLY A 60 -12.27 -0.07 5.30
CA GLY A 60 -11.94 1.19 4.63
C GLY A 60 -11.45 2.32 5.55
N TYR A 61 -11.15 2.04 6.82
CA TYR A 61 -10.76 3.06 7.80
C TYR A 61 -9.49 3.82 7.43
N PHE A 62 -8.55 3.19 6.72
CA PHE A 62 -7.37 3.89 6.20
C PHE A 62 -7.74 4.90 5.11
N ASN A 63 -8.62 4.51 4.18
CA ASN A 63 -9.11 5.40 3.13
C ASN A 63 -9.91 6.57 3.72
N ASP A 64 -10.75 6.31 4.72
CA ASP A 64 -11.51 7.34 5.44
C ASP A 64 -10.58 8.33 6.16
N ALA A 65 -9.44 7.85 6.68
CA ALA A 65 -8.38 8.68 7.26
C ALA A 65 -7.50 9.40 6.22
N GLY A 66 -7.74 9.20 4.92
CA GLY A 66 -6.95 9.78 3.83
C GLY A 66 -5.57 9.15 3.66
N VAL A 67 -5.35 7.93 4.17
CA VAL A 67 -4.07 7.21 4.10
C VAL A 67 -4.22 6.00 3.19
N ASN A 68 -3.37 5.92 2.16
CA ASN A 68 -3.33 4.76 1.28
C ASN A 68 -2.39 3.69 1.86
N VAL A 69 -2.94 2.55 2.27
CA VAL A 69 -2.18 1.48 2.94
C VAL A 69 -2.24 0.20 2.11
N LYS A 70 -1.11 -0.51 2.04
CA LYS A 70 -1.03 -1.88 1.54
C LYS A 70 -0.45 -2.79 2.61
N LEU A 71 -1.28 -3.66 3.17
CA LEU A 71 -0.82 -4.69 4.10
C LEU A 71 -0.12 -5.83 3.35
N VAL A 72 1.13 -6.09 3.73
CA VAL A 72 1.95 -7.19 3.24
C VAL A 72 1.97 -8.28 4.31
N GLN A 73 1.43 -9.45 3.97
CA GLN A 73 1.45 -10.59 4.87
C GLN A 73 2.90 -11.10 5.03
N ALA A 74 3.44 -10.98 6.24
CA ALA A 74 4.68 -11.65 6.61
C ALA A 74 4.38 -13.04 7.19
N SER A 75 5.31 -13.98 6.98
CA SER A 75 5.23 -15.33 7.57
C SER A 75 5.68 -15.34 9.04
N SER A 76 6.58 -14.43 9.42
CA SER A 76 7.08 -14.26 10.79
C SER A 76 7.52 -12.82 11.08
N GLY A 77 7.79 -12.51 12.35
CA GLY A 77 8.34 -11.21 12.75
C GLY A 77 9.74 -10.95 12.17
N ASN A 78 10.56 -11.99 12.01
CA ASN A 78 11.88 -11.88 11.37
C ASN A 78 11.77 -11.60 9.86
N ASP A 79 10.75 -12.13 9.20
CA ASP A 79 10.49 -11.84 7.78
C ASP A 79 10.01 -10.40 7.59
N ALA A 80 9.15 -9.92 8.49
CA ALA A 80 8.73 -8.52 8.51
C ALA A 80 9.92 -7.57 8.75
N MET A 81 10.77 -7.88 9.74
CA MET A 81 12.03 -7.18 10.00
C MET A 81 12.92 -7.14 8.76
N THR A 82 13.18 -8.29 8.15
CA THR A 82 14.08 -8.41 6.99
C THR A 82 13.53 -7.64 5.78
N SER A 83 12.20 -7.66 5.60
CA SER A 83 11.54 -6.91 4.53
C SER A 83 11.67 -5.40 4.73
N LEU A 84 11.57 -4.91 5.98
CA LEU A 84 11.82 -3.51 6.29
C LEU A 84 13.29 -3.16 6.04
N ALA A 85 14.23 -3.96 6.54
CA ALA A 85 15.65 -3.70 6.37
C ALA A 85 16.09 -3.68 4.89
N ALA A 86 15.43 -4.45 4.03
CA ALA A 86 15.66 -4.48 2.59
C ALA A 86 14.95 -3.35 1.81
N GLY A 87 14.16 -2.49 2.46
CA GLY A 87 13.38 -1.43 1.82
C GLY A 87 12.20 -1.92 0.98
N HIS A 88 11.77 -3.18 1.17
CA HIS A 88 10.62 -3.75 0.46
C HIS A 88 9.28 -3.23 0.99
N VAL A 89 9.27 -2.78 2.24
CA VAL A 89 8.14 -2.14 2.91
C VAL A 89 8.61 -0.89 3.63
N ASP A 90 7.66 -0.01 3.95
CA ASP A 90 7.93 1.29 4.57
C ASP A 90 7.78 1.19 6.10
N LEU A 91 6.91 0.28 6.55
CA LEU A 91 6.62 -0.04 7.94
C LEU A 91 6.61 -1.54 8.15
N ALA A 92 6.96 -1.99 9.35
CA ALA A 92 6.79 -3.39 9.73
C ALA A 92 6.44 -3.54 11.21
N GLY A 93 5.53 -4.49 11.48
CA GLY A 93 5.12 -4.88 12.83
C GLY A 93 5.71 -6.22 13.23
N PHE A 94 6.49 -6.24 14.32
CA PHE A 94 7.15 -7.43 14.84
C PHE A 94 7.46 -7.31 16.34
N GLY A 95 7.92 -8.40 16.97
CA GLY A 95 8.22 -8.47 18.41
C GLY A 95 9.50 -7.74 18.84
N SER A 96 9.79 -7.79 20.15
CA SER A 96 11.04 -7.27 20.75
C SER A 96 12.26 -7.93 20.13
N ASP A 97 12.19 -9.25 19.96
CA ASP A 97 13.38 -10.04 19.63
C ASP A 97 13.83 -9.76 18.18
N PRO A 98 12.92 -9.71 17.18
CA PRO A 98 13.27 -9.19 15.86
C PRO A 98 13.75 -7.73 15.89
N PHE A 99 13.23 -6.88 16.78
CA PHE A 99 13.68 -5.49 16.87
C PHE A 99 15.15 -5.37 17.33
N PHE A 100 15.54 -6.08 18.39
CA PHE A 100 16.94 -6.09 18.82
C PHE A 100 17.85 -6.74 17.76
N GLY A 101 17.38 -7.82 17.12
CA GLY A 101 18.08 -8.42 15.98
C GLY A 101 18.26 -7.45 14.81
N MET A 102 17.29 -6.56 14.57
CA MET A 102 17.38 -5.54 13.53
C MET A 102 18.51 -4.55 13.81
N ILE A 103 18.54 -4.00 15.04
CA ILE A 103 19.55 -3.03 15.47
C ILE A 103 20.95 -3.65 15.40
N ASP A 104 21.12 -4.87 15.90
CA ASP A 104 22.41 -5.56 15.95
C ASP A 104 22.91 -5.93 14.54
N LYS A 105 22.03 -6.46 13.70
CA LYS A 105 22.42 -7.04 12.40
C LYS A 105 22.59 -6.02 11.29
N TYR A 106 21.68 -5.05 11.20
CA TYR A 106 21.67 -4.13 10.08
C TYR A 106 22.36 -2.81 10.42
N GLY A 107 22.26 -2.36 11.67
CA GLY A 107 22.64 -1.00 12.05
C GLY A 107 21.83 0.06 11.27
N GLY A 108 21.62 1.24 11.85
CA GLY A 108 21.05 2.36 11.12
C GLY A 108 19.83 3.04 11.75
N ASP A 109 19.32 4.03 11.01
CA ASP A 109 18.24 4.95 11.40
C ASP A 109 16.85 4.29 11.29
N TYR A 110 16.62 3.24 12.08
CA TYR A 110 15.29 2.67 12.27
C TYR A 110 14.61 3.36 13.44
N LYS A 111 13.39 3.86 13.22
CA LYS A 111 12.60 4.50 14.26
C LYS A 111 11.55 3.55 14.79
N TYR A 112 11.52 3.35 16.10
CA TYR A 112 10.38 2.74 16.78
C TYR A 112 9.22 3.74 16.81
N ILE A 113 8.08 3.36 16.21
CA ILE A 113 6.93 4.27 16.02
C ILE A 113 5.72 3.93 16.87
N GLY A 114 5.74 2.82 17.61
CA GLY A 114 4.64 2.49 18.51
C GLY A 114 4.64 1.05 18.95
N ARG A 115 3.86 0.78 20.00
CA ARG A 115 3.65 -0.55 20.55
C ARG A 115 2.26 -1.04 20.22
N TRP A 116 2.15 -2.27 19.72
CA TRP A 116 0.87 -2.97 19.57
C TRP A 116 0.75 -4.02 20.67
N MET A 117 -0.26 -3.91 21.53
CA MET A 117 -0.50 -4.88 22.60
C MET A 117 -1.58 -5.87 22.18
N MET A 118 -1.22 -7.15 22.04
CA MET A 118 -2.14 -8.29 22.20
C MET A 118 -1.49 -9.57 22.73
N ASP A 119 -0.16 -9.67 22.85
CA ASP A 119 0.46 -10.84 23.50
C ASP A 119 1.90 -10.50 23.94
N GLU A 120 2.40 -11.19 24.96
CA GLU A 120 3.64 -10.95 25.72
C GLU A 120 4.82 -10.32 24.92
N GLY A 121 5.50 -9.34 25.53
CA GLY A 121 6.72 -8.73 24.97
C GLY A 121 6.48 -7.46 24.13
N LEU A 122 7.58 -6.80 23.74
CA LEU A 122 7.59 -5.49 23.09
C LEU A 122 7.22 -5.64 21.59
N LYS A 123 5.96 -5.91 21.22
CA LYS A 123 5.58 -5.89 19.80
C LYS A 123 5.51 -4.44 19.30
N GLY A 124 6.49 -4.05 18.50
CA GLY A 124 6.72 -2.70 18.00
C GLY A 124 6.43 -2.57 16.51
N ALA A 125 6.04 -1.37 16.08
CA ALA A 125 6.14 -0.98 14.68
C ALA A 125 7.43 -0.18 14.50
N ALA A 126 8.19 -0.48 13.45
CA ALA A 126 9.37 0.29 13.06
C ALA A 126 9.21 0.82 11.64
N ALA A 127 9.82 1.98 11.39
CA ALA A 127 9.74 2.71 10.13
C ALA A 127 11.14 3.11 9.63
N LEU A 128 11.31 3.10 8.31
CA LEU A 128 12.41 3.77 7.61
C LEU A 128 12.02 5.23 7.34
N ASP A 129 12.92 6.17 7.61
CA ASP A 129 12.76 7.61 7.30
C ASP A 129 11.37 8.18 7.62
N CYS A 130 10.90 7.96 8.86
CA CYS A 130 9.57 8.38 9.27
C CYS A 130 9.53 9.89 9.57
N PRO A 131 8.77 10.70 8.80
CA PRO A 131 8.61 12.13 9.09
C PRO A 131 7.80 12.39 10.37
N TYR A 132 7.13 11.37 10.91
CA TYR A 132 6.33 11.47 12.12
C TYR A 132 7.13 11.09 13.36
N SER A 133 7.11 11.98 14.36
CA SER A 133 7.57 11.68 15.71
C SER A 133 6.45 11.05 16.51
N PHE A 134 6.55 9.75 16.75
CA PHE A 134 5.72 9.04 17.74
C PHE A 134 6.39 9.03 19.12
N ASN A 135 7.19 10.06 19.40
CA ASN A 135 7.63 10.30 20.77
C ASN A 135 6.41 10.81 21.54
N GLY A 136 6.17 10.23 22.72
CA GLY A 136 5.00 10.49 23.57
C GLY A 136 4.97 11.90 24.16
N ASP A 137 4.95 12.91 23.31
CA ASP A 137 4.80 14.32 23.68
C ASP A 137 3.31 14.57 23.97
N GLU A 138 2.89 14.14 25.16
CA GLU A 138 1.87 14.71 26.07
C GLU A 138 0.51 15.19 25.54
N LYS A 139 0.11 14.92 24.30
CA LYS A 139 -1.25 15.17 23.82
C LYS A 139 -1.80 13.92 23.16
N GLY A 140 -2.38 13.10 24.03
CA GLY A 140 -3.04 11.85 23.68
C GLY A 140 -4.09 12.02 22.60
N LEU A 141 -4.28 10.91 21.88
CA LEU A 141 -5.59 10.48 21.43
C LEU A 141 -6.28 9.74 22.59
#